data_AF-A0AAE1EM00-F1
#
_entry.id   AF-A0AAE1EM00-F1
#
_cell.length_a   1.000
_cell.length_b   1.000
_cell.length_c   1.000
_cell.angle_alpha   90.00
_cell.angle_beta   90.00
_cell.angle_gamma   90.00
#
_symmetry.space_group_name_H-M   'P 1'
#
loop_
_entity.id
_entity.type
_entity.pdbx_description
1 polymer ?
#
loop_
_entity_poly.entity_id
_entity_poly.type
_entity_poly.pdbx_seq_one_letter_code
_entity_poly.pdbx_strand_id
1 'polypeptide(L)'
;MREMRDKRRRGEERNERRIEEEEMREMRDKERRKVSGEERNKKRVCKYKLCHCGLALPTPLHSTTPHTSSFHHSSLTPLHSTTPHSTFTPSLHPSQNSHAPSFIHHAKSPSPTLPVAMLGHQEGVVDFEVAYAQLATCTAGHHVRKSRVRRLLDMITDQRKIHSIDTLSVVIMALHCAQHQRRHDLRHYIDQALHSLLKQQAPDGSFHSNLHTTALALQAMMSSQLAGTWNATRAQEFVLSHQRPDGSFGGLFDTNAVLPLLGGRTLLDVALRRCPRVEDDTIDDQDAPVDPVVEEEDAVSPPPVPEDLPARPDPTNTTTIELINVTYTIWKGNNASIHYNLTFTVPVNTTFLTIMKMAAEQDERFVFSASHWGNGLYIHTLAGAKEQKLGYWFWLLYRLREPPQPGIKPDNKFVVGTGVQETIMKDGDIILFWYHQI
;
A
#
# COMPACT_ATOMS: atom_id res chain seq x y z
N MET A 1 32.98 27.79 -48.47
CA MET A 1 31.86 27.80 -47.47
C MET A 1 30.77 26.77 -47.78
N ARG A 2 30.12 26.77 -48.97
CA ARG A 2 29.09 25.76 -49.32
C ARG A 2 29.61 24.31 -49.30
N GLU A 3 30.78 24.06 -49.88
CA GLU A 3 31.38 22.72 -49.93
C GLU A 3 31.71 22.13 -48.53
N MET A 4 32.08 22.99 -47.57
CA MET A 4 32.31 22.55 -46.18
C MET A 4 31.00 22.18 -45.47
N ARG A 5 29.90 22.89 -45.74
CA ARG A 5 28.58 22.54 -45.19
C ARG A 5 28.08 21.22 -45.77
N ASP A 6 28.31 20.96 -47.06
CA ASP A 6 27.92 19.71 -47.70
C ASP A 6 28.74 18.50 -47.23
N LYS A 7 30.02 18.70 -46.88
CA LYS A 7 30.84 17.65 -46.26
C LYS A 7 30.38 17.33 -44.84
N ARG A 8 30.00 18.35 -44.06
CA ARG A 8 29.46 18.16 -42.71
C ARG A 8 28.12 17.43 -42.72
N ARG A 9 27.19 17.83 -43.59
CA ARG A 9 25.89 17.16 -43.74
C ARG A 9 26.03 15.69 -44.14
N ARG A 10 26.93 15.40 -45.07
CA ARG A 10 27.24 14.01 -45.48
C ARG A 10 27.89 13.18 -44.37
N GLY A 11 28.65 13.82 -43.47
CA GLY A 11 29.20 13.18 -42.27
C GLY A 11 28.11 12.82 -41.26
N GLU A 12 27.17 13.74 -41.03
CA GLU A 12 26.02 13.55 -40.13
C GLU A 12 25.08 12.44 -40.67
N GLU A 13 24.72 12.47 -41.96
CA GLU A 13 23.90 11.43 -42.60
C GLU A 13 24.57 10.04 -42.63
N ARG A 14 25.91 9.97 -42.57
CA ARG A 14 26.66 8.71 -42.49
C ARG A 14 26.72 8.19 -41.07
N ASN A 15 26.79 9.07 -40.07
CA ASN A 15 26.78 8.71 -38.67
C ASN A 15 25.39 8.20 -38.24
N GLU A 16 24.33 8.85 -38.71
CA GLU A 16 22.94 8.47 -38.44
C GLU A 16 22.62 7.08 -38.99
N ARG A 17 23.02 6.79 -40.25
CA ARG A 17 22.90 5.44 -40.83
C ARG A 17 23.66 4.37 -40.05
N ARG A 18 24.81 4.71 -39.47
CA ARG A 18 25.59 3.76 -38.65
C ARG A 18 24.88 3.43 -37.34
N ILE A 19 24.21 4.42 -36.74
CA ILE A 19 23.42 4.24 -35.51
C ILE A 19 22.19 3.36 -35.81
N GLU A 20 21.47 3.64 -36.89
CA GLU A 20 20.30 2.83 -37.30
C GLU A 20 20.68 1.37 -37.59
N GLU A 21 21.82 1.12 -38.25
CA GLU A 21 22.32 -0.23 -38.51
C GLU A 21 22.67 -0.99 -37.22
N GLU A 22 23.24 -0.29 -36.22
CA GLU A 22 23.60 -0.87 -34.92
C GLU A 22 22.35 -1.20 -34.10
N GLU A 23 21.35 -0.33 -34.08
CA GLU A 23 20.06 -0.57 -33.44
C GLU A 23 19.29 -1.74 -34.08
N MET A 24 19.27 -1.82 -35.42
CA MET A 24 18.69 -2.94 -36.16
C MET A 24 19.43 -4.27 -35.92
N ARG A 25 20.72 -4.22 -35.59
CA ARG A 25 21.50 -5.41 -35.21
C ARG A 25 21.14 -5.86 -33.79
N GLU A 26 21.06 -4.91 -32.86
CA GLU A 26 20.68 -5.20 -31.47
C GLU A 26 19.25 -5.76 -31.37
N MET A 27 18.32 -5.22 -32.16
CA MET A 27 16.94 -5.71 -32.22
C MET A 27 16.88 -7.16 -32.72
N ARG A 28 17.63 -7.49 -33.78
CA ARG A 28 17.73 -8.88 -34.28
C ARG A 28 18.34 -9.84 -33.27
N ASP A 29 19.31 -9.39 -32.48
CA ASP A 29 19.89 -10.23 -31.43
C ASP A 29 18.94 -10.42 -30.23
N LYS A 30 18.14 -9.42 -29.88
CA LYS A 30 17.05 -9.56 -28.90
C LYS A 30 16.00 -10.58 -29.37
N GLU A 31 15.63 -10.55 -30.64
CA GLU A 31 14.71 -11.52 -31.26
C GLU A 31 15.26 -12.95 -31.15
N ARG A 32 16.53 -13.17 -31.53
CA ARG A 32 17.18 -14.50 -31.43
C ARG A 32 17.23 -15.01 -29.99
N ARG A 33 17.46 -14.12 -29.01
CA ARG A 33 17.46 -14.48 -27.58
C ARG A 33 16.07 -14.87 -27.08
N LYS A 34 15.00 -14.22 -27.54
CA LYS A 34 13.61 -14.60 -27.23
C LYS A 34 13.29 -16.00 -27.75
N VAL A 35 13.60 -16.27 -29.02
CA VAL A 35 13.37 -17.59 -29.64
C VAL A 35 14.15 -18.70 -28.92
N SER A 36 15.42 -18.45 -28.59
CA SER A 36 16.24 -19.41 -27.82
C SER A 36 15.71 -19.66 -26.39
N GLY A 37 15.17 -18.63 -25.74
CA GLY A 37 14.53 -18.74 -24.43
C GLY A 37 13.26 -19.58 -24.46
N GLU A 38 12.45 -19.40 -25.49
CA GLU A 38 11.19 -20.13 -25.68
C GLU A 38 11.43 -21.62 -26.02
N GLU A 39 12.48 -21.91 -26.78
CA GLU A 39 12.88 -23.28 -27.11
C GLU A 39 13.51 -24.03 -25.93
N ARG A 40 14.26 -23.32 -25.05
CA ARG A 40 14.69 -23.89 -23.75
C ARG A 40 13.51 -24.17 -22.83
N ASN A 41 12.45 -23.35 -22.89
CA ASN A 41 11.26 -23.55 -22.08
C ASN A 41 10.45 -24.76 -22.57
N LYS A 42 10.30 -24.94 -23.89
CA LYS A 42 9.68 -26.15 -24.49
C LYS A 42 10.45 -27.44 -24.14
N LYS A 43 11.79 -27.40 -24.15
CA LYS A 43 12.63 -28.55 -23.72
C LYS A 43 12.51 -28.85 -22.23
N ARG A 44 12.34 -27.85 -21.36
CA ARG A 44 12.08 -28.05 -19.92
C ARG A 44 10.70 -28.66 -19.66
N VAL A 45 9.67 -28.22 -20.38
CA VAL A 45 8.31 -28.78 -20.24
C VAL A 45 8.26 -30.25 -20.69
N CYS A 46 9.01 -30.64 -21.72
CA CYS A 46 9.11 -32.06 -22.12
C CYS A 46 9.84 -32.92 -21.07
N LYS A 47 10.87 -32.38 -20.40
CA LYS A 47 11.63 -33.12 -19.38
C LYS A 47 10.81 -33.38 -18.11
N TYR A 48 9.85 -32.52 -17.78
CA TYR A 48 8.94 -32.73 -16.64
C TYR A 48 7.81 -33.72 -16.93
N LYS A 49 7.40 -33.90 -18.19
CA LYS A 49 6.37 -34.89 -18.57
C LYS A 49 6.87 -36.34 -18.61
N LEU A 50 8.18 -36.58 -18.72
CA LEU A 50 8.74 -37.94 -18.70
C LEU A 50 9.08 -38.50 -17.30
N CYS A 51 9.10 -37.68 -16.24
CA CYS A 51 9.44 -38.17 -14.89
C CYS A 51 8.24 -38.63 -14.04
N HIS A 52 7.01 -38.58 -14.56
CA HIS A 52 5.81 -39.05 -13.85
C HIS A 52 5.25 -40.33 -14.49
N CYS A 53 6.05 -41.41 -14.48
CA CYS A 53 5.59 -42.80 -14.55
C CYS A 53 6.72 -43.70 -14.04
N GLY A 54 6.61 -44.19 -12.81
CA GLY A 54 7.58 -45.14 -12.22
C GLY A 54 7.34 -45.35 -10.73
N LEU A 55 6.71 -46.47 -10.39
CA LEU A 55 6.30 -46.93 -9.07
C LEU A 55 7.47 -47.51 -8.22
N ALA A 56 7.40 -47.21 -6.91
CA ALA A 56 7.69 -48.01 -5.69
C ALA A 56 8.87 -49.02 -5.61
N LEU A 57 9.70 -48.88 -4.56
CA LEU A 57 9.77 -49.73 -3.34
C LEU A 57 10.96 -49.35 -2.41
N PRO A 58 10.93 -49.64 -1.09
CA PRO A 58 11.92 -49.21 -0.08
C PRO A 58 12.80 -50.35 0.50
N THR A 59 13.87 -49.99 1.23
CA THR A 59 14.55 -50.63 2.41
C THR A 59 16.09 -50.34 2.43
N PRO A 60 16.91 -50.69 3.47
CA PRO A 60 17.14 -49.85 4.65
C PRO A 60 18.63 -49.70 5.10
N LEU A 61 18.85 -48.93 6.19
CA LEU A 61 19.94 -49.00 7.20
C LEU A 61 21.43 -48.97 6.79
N HIS A 62 22.17 -47.97 7.27
CA HIS A 62 23.34 -48.21 8.14
C HIS A 62 23.81 -46.97 8.91
N SER A 63 24.10 -47.20 10.18
CA SER A 63 24.73 -46.33 11.19
C SER A 63 26.25 -46.27 11.06
N THR A 64 26.86 -45.12 11.36
CA THR A 64 28.16 -45.02 12.08
C THR A 64 28.42 -43.59 12.55
N THR A 65 28.63 -43.42 13.86
CA THR A 65 29.45 -42.37 14.53
C THR A 65 30.67 -43.10 15.16
N PRO A 66 31.59 -42.50 15.96
CA PRO A 66 31.85 -41.11 16.37
C PRO A 66 33.37 -40.69 16.40
N HIS A 67 33.66 -39.43 16.73
CA HIS A 67 34.87 -38.93 17.45
C HIS A 67 34.53 -37.50 17.96
N THR A 68 34.37 -37.16 19.25
CA THR A 68 35.26 -37.04 20.45
C THR A 68 36.31 -35.91 20.43
N SER A 69 36.02 -34.82 21.18
CA SER A 69 36.90 -34.08 22.13
C SER A 69 36.15 -32.79 22.57
N SER A 70 35.59 -32.61 23.77
CA SER A 70 36.10 -32.49 25.16
C SER A 70 36.95 -31.25 25.46
N PHE A 71 36.57 -30.55 26.55
CA PHE A 71 37.25 -29.57 27.45
C PHE A 71 36.44 -28.27 27.61
N HIS A 72 36.19 -27.70 28.78
CA HIS A 72 36.02 -28.14 30.18
C HIS A 72 35.50 -26.91 30.96
N HIS A 73 34.64 -27.14 31.97
CA HIS A 73 34.48 -26.45 33.28
C HIS A 73 34.29 -24.91 33.36
N SER A 74 33.47 -24.28 34.24
CA SER A 74 32.96 -24.55 35.60
C SER A 74 31.69 -23.68 35.83
N SER A 75 30.52 -24.21 36.18
CA SER A 75 29.99 -24.50 37.54
C SER A 75 29.92 -23.32 38.52
N LEU A 76 28.69 -22.97 38.96
CA LEU A 76 28.30 -22.85 40.38
C LEU A 76 26.77 -23.00 40.54
N THR A 77 26.40 -23.54 41.68
CA THR A 77 25.23 -24.35 42.05
C THR A 77 24.13 -23.58 42.82
N PRO A 78 22.98 -24.23 43.14
CA PRO A 78 21.69 -23.59 43.42
C PRO A 78 21.26 -23.64 44.90
N LEU A 79 20.07 -23.10 45.20
CA LEU A 79 19.34 -23.34 46.45
C LEU A 79 17.87 -23.68 46.18
N HIS A 80 17.41 -24.69 46.93
CA HIS A 80 16.14 -25.42 46.93
C HIS A 80 14.92 -24.62 47.43
N SER A 81 13.72 -25.02 46.99
CA SER A 81 12.59 -25.47 47.87
C SER A 81 11.40 -25.92 47.00
N THR A 82 11.15 -27.22 46.89
CA THR A 82 10.07 -28.02 47.53
C THR A 82 8.65 -27.88 46.96
N THR A 83 8.24 -28.99 46.32
CA THR A 83 6.93 -29.62 45.96
C THR A 83 5.74 -29.38 46.93
N PRO A 84 4.46 -29.76 46.63
CA PRO A 84 4.06 -30.90 45.77
C PRO A 84 2.75 -30.84 44.92
N HIS A 85 2.73 -31.78 43.97
CA HIS A 85 1.64 -32.62 43.44
C HIS A 85 0.18 -32.13 43.41
N SER A 86 -0.40 -32.13 42.21
CA SER A 86 -1.75 -32.64 41.96
C SER A 86 -1.83 -33.24 40.56
N THR A 87 -1.94 -34.57 40.52
CA THR A 87 -2.28 -35.39 39.36
C THR A 87 -3.80 -35.48 39.24
N PHE A 88 -4.36 -35.05 38.11
CA PHE A 88 -5.73 -35.41 37.72
C PHE A 88 -5.76 -35.94 36.29
N THR A 89 -6.03 -37.23 36.19
CA THR A 89 -6.49 -37.96 35.01
C THR A 89 -7.97 -37.65 34.74
N PRO A 90 -8.44 -37.73 33.49
CA PRO A 90 -9.82 -38.09 33.23
C PRO A 90 -9.92 -39.44 32.52
N SER A 91 -10.75 -40.29 33.13
CA SER A 91 -11.19 -41.59 32.67
C SER A 91 -12.22 -41.45 31.54
N LEU A 92 -12.05 -42.25 30.48
CA LEU A 92 -13.09 -42.59 29.52
C LEU A 92 -14.01 -43.68 30.12
N HIS A 93 -15.33 -43.55 29.98
CA HIS A 93 -16.18 -44.66 29.57
C HIS A 93 -17.53 -44.17 29.00
N PRO A 94 -18.17 -44.95 28.11
CA PRO A 94 -19.29 -44.54 27.26
C PRO A 94 -20.64 -45.01 27.82
N SER A 95 -21.74 -44.42 27.35
CA SER A 95 -23.05 -45.06 27.43
C SER A 95 -23.85 -44.90 26.14
N GLN A 96 -24.51 -45.99 25.77
CA GLN A 96 -25.36 -46.19 24.60
C GLN A 96 -26.86 -46.17 24.98
N ASN A 97 -27.68 -45.93 23.95
CA ASN A 97 -29.12 -46.27 23.76
C ASN A 97 -30.15 -45.37 24.47
N SER A 98 -31.23 -44.89 23.82
CA SER A 98 -32.18 -45.60 22.92
C SER A 98 -33.16 -44.65 22.19
N HIS A 99 -33.58 -45.08 20.98
CA HIS A 99 -34.84 -44.93 20.21
C HIS A 99 -35.94 -43.89 20.60
N ALA A 100 -36.78 -43.28 19.74
CA ALA A 100 -37.02 -43.19 18.28
C ALA A 100 -38.16 -42.11 18.08
N PRO A 101 -38.92 -42.03 16.96
CA PRO A 101 -38.68 -41.19 15.79
C PRO A 101 -39.73 -40.08 15.56
N SER A 102 -39.43 -39.07 14.74
CA SER A 102 -40.44 -38.29 14.01
C SER A 102 -39.86 -37.69 12.72
N PHE A 103 -40.56 -37.96 11.62
CA PHE A 103 -40.28 -37.62 10.23
C PHE A 103 -40.47 -36.14 9.94
N ILE A 104 -39.49 -35.46 9.32
CA ILE A 104 -39.73 -34.40 8.32
C ILE A 104 -38.65 -34.49 7.23
N HIS A 105 -39.11 -34.37 5.97
CA HIS A 105 -38.41 -34.49 4.70
C HIS A 105 -37.07 -33.72 4.58
N HIS A 106 -36.01 -34.42 4.15
CA HIS A 106 -34.86 -33.81 3.48
C HIS A 106 -34.81 -34.23 2.02
N ALA A 107 -35.23 -33.33 1.14
CA ALA A 107 -34.90 -33.36 -0.27
C ALA A 107 -33.40 -33.06 -0.43
N LYS A 108 -32.65 -34.08 -0.83
CA LYS A 108 -31.22 -33.98 -1.16
C LYS A 108 -31.10 -33.48 -2.61
N SER A 109 -30.98 -32.18 -2.80
CA SER A 109 -30.57 -31.60 -4.07
C SER A 109 -29.04 -31.72 -4.24
N PRO A 110 -28.55 -31.99 -5.46
CA PRO A 110 -27.16 -32.34 -5.71
C PRO A 110 -26.24 -31.12 -5.60
N SER A 111 -25.12 -31.30 -4.92
CA SER A 111 -24.00 -30.36 -4.92
C SER A 111 -23.49 -30.16 -6.35
N PRO A 112 -23.41 -28.92 -6.87
CA PRO A 112 -22.65 -28.68 -8.08
C PRO A 112 -21.16 -28.69 -7.71
N THR A 113 -20.49 -29.79 -8.01
CA THR A 113 -19.04 -29.81 -8.17
C THR A 113 -18.68 -28.83 -9.29
N LEU A 114 -18.36 -27.60 -8.93
CA LEU A 114 -17.74 -26.66 -9.86
C LEU A 114 -16.31 -27.13 -10.15
N PRO A 115 -15.94 -27.37 -11.42
CA PRO A 115 -14.59 -27.73 -11.78
C PRO A 115 -13.65 -26.54 -11.51
N VAL A 116 -12.63 -26.77 -10.67
CA VAL A 116 -11.46 -25.90 -10.51
C VAL A 116 -10.68 -25.93 -11.82
N ALA A 117 -11.13 -25.16 -12.80
CA ALA A 117 -10.49 -25.01 -14.11
C ALA A 117 -10.90 -23.68 -14.76
N MET A 118 -10.70 -22.55 -14.07
CA MET A 118 -10.59 -21.21 -14.66
C MET A 118 -9.53 -20.38 -13.91
N LEU A 119 -8.35 -20.96 -13.64
CA LEU A 119 -7.14 -20.20 -13.31
C LEU A 119 -6.45 -19.83 -14.62
N GLY A 120 -7.13 -18.97 -15.37
CA GLY A 120 -6.79 -18.57 -16.73
C GLY A 120 -6.71 -17.06 -16.92
N HIS A 121 -6.35 -16.29 -15.89
CA HIS A 121 -5.80 -14.94 -16.05
C HIS A 121 -4.72 -14.73 -15.00
N GLN A 122 -3.47 -14.85 -15.42
CA GLN A 122 -2.33 -14.38 -14.64
C GLN A 122 -2.32 -12.86 -14.75
N GLU A 123 -3.19 -12.23 -13.97
CA GLU A 123 -3.21 -10.78 -13.72
C GLU A 123 -1.80 -10.34 -13.31
N GLY A 124 -1.33 -9.22 -13.86
CA GLY A 124 -0.08 -8.60 -13.44
C GLY A 124 -0.22 -8.09 -12.01
N VAL A 125 -0.01 -8.97 -11.03
CA VAL A 125 -0.05 -8.62 -9.60
C VAL A 125 0.95 -7.50 -9.36
N VAL A 126 0.45 -6.35 -8.92
CA VAL A 126 1.24 -5.14 -8.61
C VAL A 126 2.27 -5.50 -7.54
N ASP A 127 3.52 -5.06 -7.69
CA ASP A 127 4.61 -5.50 -6.81
C ASP A 127 4.37 -5.16 -5.32
N PHE A 128 3.61 -4.10 -5.06
CA PHE A 128 3.11 -3.73 -3.73
C PHE A 128 2.28 -4.84 -3.07
N GLU A 129 1.32 -5.43 -3.80
CA GLU A 129 0.46 -6.51 -3.28
C GLU A 129 1.27 -7.78 -3.02
N VAL A 130 2.26 -8.06 -3.87
CA VAL A 130 3.17 -9.19 -3.69
C VAL A 130 3.96 -9.04 -2.41
N ALA A 131 4.48 -7.84 -2.15
CA ALA A 131 5.25 -7.53 -0.96
C ALA A 131 4.42 -7.75 0.31
N TYR A 132 3.20 -7.20 0.36
CA TYR A 132 2.28 -7.43 1.48
C TYR A 132 1.92 -8.90 1.67
N ALA A 133 1.62 -9.62 0.58
CA ALA A 133 1.28 -11.04 0.66
C ALA A 133 2.46 -11.87 1.22
N GLN A 134 3.70 -11.54 0.86
CA GLN A 134 4.87 -12.23 1.40
C GLN A 134 5.17 -11.84 2.85
N LEU A 135 4.98 -10.55 3.21
CA LEU A 135 5.07 -10.09 4.59
C LEU A 135 4.09 -10.84 5.48
N ALA A 136 2.80 -10.88 5.10
CA ALA A 136 1.74 -11.57 5.82
C ALA A 136 2.01 -13.08 5.93
N THR A 137 2.47 -13.72 4.85
CA THR A 137 2.88 -15.13 4.88
C THR A 137 3.98 -15.36 5.92
N CYS A 138 4.97 -14.48 5.96
CA CYS A 138 6.10 -14.61 6.86
C CYS A 138 5.73 -14.35 8.32
N THR A 139 4.96 -13.30 8.60
CA THR A 139 4.50 -12.96 9.95
C THR A 139 3.50 -13.97 10.50
N ALA A 140 2.77 -14.69 9.65
CA ALA A 140 1.99 -15.86 10.04
C ALA A 140 2.86 -17.09 10.45
N GLY A 141 4.19 -16.97 10.46
CA GLY A 141 5.11 -18.06 10.79
C GLY A 141 5.38 -19.03 9.64
N HIS A 142 4.85 -18.76 8.44
CA HIS A 142 5.09 -19.60 7.26
C HIS A 142 6.34 -19.17 6.49
N HIS A 143 6.97 -20.15 5.84
CA HIS A 143 8.17 -19.91 5.04
C HIS A 143 7.85 -19.20 3.71
N VAL A 144 8.55 -18.10 3.44
CA VAL A 144 8.53 -17.42 2.14
C VAL A 144 9.36 -18.20 1.12
N ARG A 145 8.70 -18.83 0.14
CA ARG A 145 9.35 -19.66 -0.89
C ARG A 145 10.49 -18.93 -1.60
N LYS A 146 11.57 -19.64 -1.93
CA LYS A 146 12.75 -19.10 -2.66
C LYS A 146 12.40 -18.34 -3.94
N SER A 147 11.39 -18.77 -4.70
CA SER A 147 10.94 -18.05 -5.90
C SER A 147 10.32 -16.69 -5.59
N ARG A 148 9.64 -16.57 -4.45
CA ARG A 148 9.06 -15.31 -3.97
C ARG A 148 10.13 -14.39 -3.41
N VAL A 149 11.10 -14.92 -2.66
CA VAL A 149 12.27 -14.16 -2.21
C VAL A 149 13.04 -13.58 -3.40
N ARG A 150 13.28 -14.36 -4.46
CA ARG A 150 13.91 -13.83 -5.69
C ARG A 150 13.09 -12.71 -6.32
N ARG A 151 11.76 -12.85 -6.40
CA ARG A 151 10.89 -11.77 -6.91
C ARG A 151 11.01 -10.50 -6.09
N LEU A 152 11.08 -10.61 -4.75
CA LEU A 152 11.29 -9.46 -3.86
C LEU A 152 12.68 -8.82 -4.07
N LEU A 153 13.73 -9.63 -4.25
CA LEU A 153 15.07 -9.14 -4.58
C LEU A 153 15.11 -8.43 -5.93
N ASP A 154 14.40 -8.96 -6.93
CA ASP A 154 14.29 -8.34 -8.26
C ASP A 154 13.64 -6.94 -8.20
N MET A 155 12.72 -6.71 -7.24
CA MET A 155 12.08 -5.40 -7.03
C MET A 155 13.05 -4.36 -6.46
N ILE A 156 13.97 -4.74 -5.56
CA ILE A 156 14.89 -3.80 -4.90
C ILE A 156 16.22 -3.61 -5.65
N THR A 157 16.60 -4.58 -6.49
CA THR A 157 17.86 -4.52 -7.25
C THR A 157 17.74 -3.73 -8.55
N ASP A 158 16.56 -3.71 -9.17
CA ASP A 158 16.30 -2.90 -10.36
C ASP A 158 15.59 -1.61 -9.97
N GLN A 159 16.35 -0.51 -9.82
CA GLN A 159 15.78 0.79 -9.45
C GLN A 159 14.71 1.29 -10.44
N ARG A 160 14.71 0.81 -11.69
CA ARG A 160 13.66 1.14 -12.67
C ARG A 160 12.32 0.45 -12.39
N LYS A 161 12.31 -0.60 -11.57
CA LYS A 161 11.12 -1.33 -11.14
C LYS A 161 10.64 -0.92 -9.75
N ILE A 162 11.38 -0.07 -9.04
CA ILE A 162 10.90 0.46 -7.77
C ILE A 162 9.77 1.43 -8.10
N HIS A 163 8.53 0.93 -7.98
CA HIS A 163 7.33 1.67 -8.32
C HIS A 163 7.02 2.81 -7.33
N SER A 164 7.35 2.64 -6.04
CA SER A 164 7.19 3.67 -5.01
C SER A 164 8.03 3.39 -3.75
N ILE A 165 8.20 4.41 -2.91
CA ILE A 165 8.80 4.28 -1.56
C ILE A 165 7.97 3.31 -0.70
N ASP A 166 6.64 3.30 -0.86
CA ASP A 166 5.75 2.39 -0.13
C ASP A 166 6.08 0.93 -0.47
N THR A 167 6.22 0.64 -1.77
CA THR A 167 6.59 -0.69 -2.26
C THR A 167 7.95 -1.11 -1.71
N LEU A 168 8.94 -0.23 -1.78
CA LEU A 168 10.28 -0.49 -1.24
C LEU A 168 10.22 -0.81 0.26
N SER A 169 9.49 -0.01 1.03
CA SER A 169 9.34 -0.16 2.49
C SER A 169 8.74 -1.51 2.86
N VAL A 170 7.67 -1.93 2.17
CA VAL A 170 7.01 -3.22 2.43
C VAL A 170 7.89 -4.40 1.99
N VAL A 171 8.62 -4.26 0.87
CA VAL A 171 9.59 -5.28 0.43
C VAL A 171 10.71 -5.44 1.45
N ILE A 172 11.24 -4.34 2.01
CA ILE A 172 12.26 -4.37 3.07
C ILE A 172 11.73 -5.13 4.28
N MET A 173 10.52 -4.81 4.77
CA MET A 173 9.90 -5.53 5.88
C MET A 173 9.74 -7.03 5.57
N ALA A 174 9.23 -7.38 4.38
CA ALA A 174 9.05 -8.78 3.98
C ALA A 174 10.38 -9.56 3.93
N LEU A 175 11.43 -8.95 3.38
CA LEU A 175 12.78 -9.54 3.32
C LEU A 175 13.39 -9.66 4.73
N HIS A 176 13.19 -8.66 5.59
CA HIS A 176 13.65 -8.70 6.98
C HIS A 176 13.00 -9.84 7.77
N CYS A 177 11.69 -10.05 7.57
CA CYS A 177 11.01 -11.21 8.14
C CYS A 177 11.60 -12.54 7.62
N ALA A 178 11.79 -12.67 6.30
CA ALA A 178 12.34 -13.88 5.70
C ALA A 178 13.79 -14.16 6.15
N GLN A 179 14.57 -13.11 6.39
CA GLN A 179 15.90 -13.17 7.01
C GLN A 179 15.83 -13.71 8.44
N HIS A 180 14.88 -13.24 9.24
CA HIS A 180 14.72 -13.65 10.64
C HIS A 180 14.37 -15.13 10.80
N GLN A 181 13.65 -15.71 9.83
CA GLN A 181 13.42 -17.16 9.76
C GLN A 181 14.71 -17.99 9.50
N ARG A 182 15.87 -17.33 9.31
CA ARG A 182 17.20 -17.93 9.07
C ARG A 182 17.26 -18.93 7.91
N ARG A 183 16.39 -18.78 6.91
CA ARG A 183 16.34 -19.64 5.71
C ARG A 183 17.19 -19.10 4.55
N HIS A 184 17.40 -17.79 4.53
CA HIS A 184 18.11 -17.08 3.48
C HIS A 184 19.03 -16.03 4.13
N ASP A 185 20.22 -15.84 3.57
CA ASP A 185 21.06 -14.70 3.92
C ASP A 185 20.78 -13.56 2.93
N LEU A 186 20.07 -12.56 3.43
CA LEU A 186 19.51 -11.42 2.74
C LEU A 186 20.05 -10.11 3.30
N ARG A 187 20.92 -10.14 4.34
CA ARG A 187 21.39 -8.95 5.07
C ARG A 187 21.94 -7.89 4.13
N HIS A 188 22.85 -8.27 3.24
CA HIS A 188 23.46 -7.37 2.27
C HIS A 188 22.43 -6.65 1.39
N TYR A 189 21.41 -7.36 0.91
CA TYR A 189 20.37 -6.79 0.05
C TYR A 189 19.43 -5.86 0.84
N ILE A 190 19.08 -6.25 2.07
CA ILE A 190 18.26 -5.45 2.98
C ILE A 190 19.00 -4.15 3.33
N ASP A 191 20.28 -4.24 3.69
CA ASP A 191 21.11 -3.09 4.01
C ASP A 191 21.20 -2.13 2.81
N GLN A 192 21.43 -2.65 1.59
CA GLN A 192 21.47 -1.83 0.39
C GLN A 192 20.12 -1.12 0.12
N ALA A 193 19.01 -1.83 0.32
CA ALA A 193 17.67 -1.27 0.15
C ALA A 193 17.37 -0.19 1.20
N LEU A 194 17.76 -0.40 2.46
CA LEU A 194 17.63 0.58 3.55
C LEU A 194 18.47 1.84 3.28
N HIS A 195 19.70 1.71 2.79
CA HIS A 195 20.51 2.88 2.39
C HIS A 195 19.87 3.65 1.23
N SER A 196 19.22 2.94 0.31
CA SER A 196 18.50 3.58 -0.80
C SER A 196 17.26 4.31 -0.31
N LEU A 197 16.53 3.73 0.65
CA LEU A 197 15.39 4.36 1.30
C LEU A 197 15.83 5.61 2.09
N LEU A 198 16.88 5.51 2.91
CA LEU A 198 17.44 6.60 3.72
C LEU A 198 17.69 7.88 2.91
N LYS A 199 18.26 7.73 1.70
CA LYS A 199 18.59 8.86 0.81
C LYS A 199 17.37 9.62 0.32
N GLN A 200 16.17 9.05 0.47
CA GLN A 200 14.90 9.69 0.09
C GLN A 200 14.27 10.50 1.23
N GLN A 201 14.86 10.51 2.43
CA GLN A 201 14.35 11.34 3.52
C GLN A 201 14.59 12.83 3.21
N ALA A 202 13.52 13.61 3.22
CA ALA A 202 13.56 15.04 3.02
C ALA A 202 14.03 15.79 4.29
N PRO A 203 14.45 17.07 4.19
CA PRO A 203 14.93 17.86 5.34
C PRO A 203 13.89 18.05 6.45
N ASP A 204 12.60 18.00 6.13
CA ASP A 204 11.49 18.05 7.08
C ASP A 204 11.26 16.71 7.80
N GLY A 205 12.01 15.66 7.44
CA GLY A 205 11.89 14.32 8.00
C GLY A 205 10.94 13.40 7.23
N SER A 206 10.18 13.94 6.27
CA SER A 206 9.21 13.20 5.48
C SER A 206 9.85 12.37 4.37
N PHE A 207 9.09 11.45 3.80
CA PHE A 207 9.40 10.78 2.54
C PHE A 207 8.41 11.26 1.48
N HIS A 208 8.90 12.02 0.50
CA HIS A 208 8.09 12.71 -0.52
C HIS A 208 6.94 13.59 0.03
N SER A 209 7.08 14.14 1.25
CA SER A 209 6.04 14.97 1.89
C SER A 209 4.67 14.27 2.00
N ASN A 210 4.65 12.93 1.98
CA ASN A 210 3.43 12.13 2.13
C ASN A 210 3.45 11.38 3.46
N LEU A 211 2.37 11.52 4.25
CA LEU A 211 2.28 10.93 5.58
C LEU A 211 2.27 9.40 5.57
N HIS A 212 1.47 8.78 4.70
CA HIS A 212 1.40 7.33 4.54
C HIS A 212 2.75 6.73 4.17
N THR A 213 3.38 7.31 3.14
CA THR A 213 4.69 6.89 2.63
C THR A 213 5.75 7.04 3.71
N THR A 214 5.72 8.16 4.43
CA THR A 214 6.59 8.39 5.58
C THR A 214 6.36 7.28 6.60
N ALA A 215 5.12 7.03 7.01
CA ALA A 215 4.82 6.03 8.03
C ALA A 215 5.34 4.62 7.65
N LEU A 216 5.10 4.15 6.42
CA LEU A 216 5.63 2.86 5.97
C LEU A 216 7.15 2.82 5.93
N ALA A 217 7.80 3.91 5.48
CA ALA A 217 9.26 4.02 5.46
C ALA A 217 9.83 3.94 6.88
N LEU A 218 9.21 4.62 7.85
CA LEU A 218 9.61 4.55 9.25
C LEU A 218 9.49 3.14 9.81
N GLN A 219 8.42 2.42 9.49
CA GLN A 219 8.27 1.03 9.92
C GLN A 219 9.37 0.14 9.34
N ALA A 220 9.71 0.32 8.06
CA ALA A 220 10.81 -0.38 7.43
C ALA A 220 12.16 -0.05 8.10
N MET A 221 12.41 1.23 8.42
CA MET A 221 13.64 1.66 9.10
C MET A 221 13.72 1.11 10.53
N MET A 222 12.62 1.15 11.30
CA MET A 222 12.52 0.58 12.65
C MET A 222 12.71 -0.93 12.68
N SER A 223 12.38 -1.63 11.58
CA SER A 223 12.66 -3.07 11.48
C SER A 223 14.15 -3.41 11.43
N SER A 224 15.00 -2.42 11.13
CA SER A 224 16.44 -2.60 11.01
C SER A 224 17.19 -2.13 12.26
N GLN A 225 18.39 -2.67 12.48
CA GLN A 225 19.27 -2.26 13.58
C GLN A 225 20.02 -0.94 13.27
N LEU A 226 19.54 -0.12 12.32
CA LEU A 226 20.15 1.15 11.91
C LEU A 226 19.87 2.30 12.88
N ALA A 227 19.84 2.02 14.19
CA ALA A 227 19.64 3.04 15.21
C ALA A 227 20.70 4.15 15.07
N GLY A 228 20.25 5.40 14.90
CA GLY A 228 21.11 6.59 14.87
C GLY A 228 21.65 7.04 13.50
N THR A 229 21.37 6.33 12.40
CA THR A 229 21.85 6.74 11.05
C THR A 229 20.87 7.63 10.29
N TRP A 230 19.69 7.87 10.83
CA TRP A 230 18.60 8.57 10.16
C TRP A 230 17.91 9.53 11.11
N ASN A 231 17.32 10.61 10.59
CA ASN A 231 16.77 11.67 11.42
C ASN A 231 15.38 11.27 11.94
N ALA A 232 15.38 10.36 12.91
CA ALA A 232 14.18 9.81 13.53
C ALA A 232 13.34 10.89 14.21
N THR A 233 14.00 11.85 14.87
CA THR A 233 13.33 12.98 15.54
C THR A 233 12.53 13.82 14.54
N ARG A 234 13.14 14.23 13.41
CA ARG A 234 12.41 15.00 12.40
C ARG A 234 11.26 14.24 11.77
N ALA A 235 11.44 12.95 11.51
CA ALA A 235 10.35 12.15 10.96
C ALA A 235 9.20 11.98 11.95
N GLN A 236 9.51 11.83 13.24
CA GLN A 236 8.50 11.78 14.30
C GLN A 236 7.78 13.12 14.45
N GLU A 237 8.50 14.23 14.43
CA GLU A 237 7.92 15.59 14.41
C GLU A 237 7.00 15.78 13.20
N PHE A 238 7.43 15.34 12.01
CA PHE A 238 6.60 15.37 10.82
C PHE A 238 5.31 14.57 11.03
N VAL A 239 5.38 13.30 11.45
CA VAL A 239 4.20 12.47 11.69
C VAL A 239 3.26 13.13 12.71
N LEU A 240 3.77 13.52 13.88
CA LEU A 240 2.96 14.12 14.95
C LEU A 240 2.34 15.46 14.54
N SER A 241 3.02 16.27 13.72
CA SER A 241 2.46 17.52 13.20
C SER A 241 1.26 17.33 12.27
N HIS A 242 1.02 16.11 11.78
CA HIS A 242 -0.13 15.77 10.95
C HIS A 242 -1.30 15.19 11.75
N GLN A 243 -1.17 15.07 13.09
CA GLN A 243 -2.29 14.67 13.92
C GLN A 243 -3.36 15.78 13.93
N ARG A 244 -4.58 15.42 13.57
CA ARG A 244 -5.75 16.30 13.61
C ARG A 244 -6.28 16.41 15.05
N PRO A 245 -7.12 17.42 15.36
CA PRO A 245 -7.67 17.62 16.70
C PRO A 245 -8.48 16.43 17.24
N ASP A 246 -9.08 15.62 16.35
CA ASP A 246 -9.80 14.38 16.68
C ASP A 246 -8.86 13.18 16.93
N GLY A 247 -7.55 13.41 16.92
CA GLY A 247 -6.52 12.38 17.10
C GLY A 247 -6.22 11.55 15.85
N SER A 248 -6.98 11.70 14.77
CA SER A 248 -6.74 11.02 13.49
C SER A 248 -5.53 11.62 12.76
N PHE A 249 -5.00 10.89 11.78
CA PHE A 249 -3.89 11.35 10.94
C PHE A 249 -4.34 11.62 9.50
N GLY A 250 -5.63 11.91 9.29
CA GLY A 250 -6.20 11.90 7.95
C GLY A 250 -7.36 10.91 7.85
N GLY A 251 -7.37 10.13 6.78
CA GLY A 251 -8.25 8.98 6.64
C GLY A 251 -7.80 7.77 7.45
N LEU A 252 -8.65 6.73 7.43
CA LEU A 252 -8.38 5.43 8.04
C LEU A 252 -7.05 4.83 7.57
N PHE A 253 -6.70 5.03 6.31
CA PHE A 253 -5.50 4.47 5.70
C PHE A 253 -4.20 5.06 6.26
N ASP A 254 -4.14 6.39 6.42
CA ASP A 254 -2.99 7.09 6.97
C ASP A 254 -2.87 6.81 8.46
N THR A 255 -4.01 6.86 9.16
CA THR A 255 -4.10 6.52 10.58
C THR A 255 -3.61 5.09 10.84
N ASN A 256 -4.05 4.10 10.06
CA ASN A 256 -3.61 2.71 10.21
C ASN A 256 -2.11 2.51 9.92
N ALA A 257 -1.52 3.32 9.03
CA ALA A 257 -0.09 3.26 8.78
C ALA A 257 0.73 3.89 9.91
N VAL A 258 0.21 4.93 10.54
CA VAL A 258 0.88 5.66 11.63
C VAL A 258 0.75 4.94 12.99
N LEU A 259 -0.40 4.34 13.30
CA LEU A 259 -0.68 3.76 14.61
C LEU A 259 0.40 2.76 15.12
N PRO A 260 0.94 1.83 14.30
CA PRO A 260 2.03 0.96 14.73
C PRO A 260 3.24 1.75 15.25
N LEU A 261 3.61 2.84 14.57
CA LEU A 261 4.78 3.65 14.93
C LEU A 261 4.62 4.33 16.30
N LEU A 262 3.43 4.87 16.58
CA LEU A 262 3.14 5.50 17.86
C LEU A 262 3.24 4.50 19.03
N GLY A 263 2.89 3.24 18.77
CA GLY A 263 3.08 2.14 19.73
C GLY A 263 4.51 1.59 19.80
N GLY A 264 5.47 2.16 19.06
CA GLY A 264 6.84 1.64 18.95
C GLY A 264 6.90 0.28 18.23
N ARG A 265 5.97 0.04 17.30
CA ARG A 265 5.80 -1.23 16.58
C ARG A 265 5.82 -1.03 15.07
N THR A 266 5.90 -2.15 14.38
CA THR A 266 5.86 -2.26 12.92
C THR A 266 4.91 -3.39 12.52
N LEU A 267 4.61 -3.50 11.23
CA LEU A 267 3.87 -4.65 10.70
C LEU A 267 4.56 -6.01 10.94
N LEU A 268 5.85 -6.04 11.29
CA LEU A 268 6.53 -7.27 11.67
C LEU A 268 6.13 -7.79 13.05
N ASP A 269 5.71 -6.90 13.94
CA ASP A 269 5.34 -7.22 15.31
C ASP A 269 3.96 -7.88 15.43
N VAL A 270 3.20 -7.94 14.33
CA VAL A 270 1.88 -8.60 14.29
C VAL A 270 1.99 -10.06 14.76
N ALA A 271 3.06 -10.74 14.39
CA ALA A 271 3.34 -12.12 14.80
C ALA A 271 3.59 -12.29 16.31
N LEU A 272 4.01 -11.21 16.98
CA LEU A 272 4.40 -11.21 18.39
C LEU A 272 3.22 -10.88 19.31
N ARG A 273 2.07 -10.48 18.76
CA ARG A 273 0.88 -10.16 19.53
C ARG A 273 0.25 -11.43 20.08
N ARG A 274 0.19 -11.51 21.42
CA ARG A 274 -0.69 -12.43 22.10
C ARG A 274 -1.99 -11.69 22.33
N CYS A 275 -3.06 -12.14 21.68
CA CYS A 275 -4.39 -11.72 22.09
C CYS A 275 -4.59 -12.21 23.53
N PRO A 276 -5.08 -11.36 24.45
CA PRO A 276 -5.57 -11.85 25.73
C PRO A 276 -6.53 -13.00 25.43
N ARG A 277 -6.32 -14.15 26.05
CA ARG A 277 -7.42 -15.10 26.18
C ARG A 277 -8.44 -14.38 27.05
N VAL A 278 -9.68 -14.30 26.59
CA VAL A 278 -10.80 -13.84 27.41
C VAL A 278 -10.94 -14.85 28.55
N GLU A 279 -10.16 -14.67 29.61
CA GLU A 279 -10.37 -15.28 30.92
C GLU A 279 -10.92 -14.14 31.77
N ASP A 280 -12.25 -14.15 31.93
CA ASP A 280 -13.06 -13.17 32.66
C ASP A 280 -12.67 -11.71 32.43
N ASP A 281 -13.38 -11.06 31.50
CA ASP A 281 -13.49 -9.61 31.47
C ASP A 281 -14.15 -9.15 32.80
N THR A 282 -13.35 -8.94 33.84
CA THR A 282 -13.59 -7.77 34.67
C THR A 282 -13.39 -6.60 33.72
N ILE A 283 -14.50 -6.10 33.19
CA ILE A 283 -14.58 -4.80 32.53
C ILE A 283 -13.91 -3.83 33.50
N ASP A 284 -12.66 -3.46 33.23
CA ASP A 284 -12.04 -2.33 33.86
C ASP A 284 -12.70 -1.13 33.19
N ASP A 285 -13.74 -0.58 33.81
CA ASP A 285 -14.53 0.60 33.40
C ASP A 285 -13.66 1.89 33.30
N GLN A 286 -12.36 1.76 33.08
CA GLN A 286 -11.48 2.84 32.66
C GLN A 286 -11.31 2.79 31.14
N ASP A 287 -12.43 2.84 30.43
CA ASP A 287 -12.40 3.38 29.09
C ASP A 287 -11.77 4.79 29.16
N ALA A 288 -10.88 5.06 28.21
CA ALA A 288 -10.46 6.43 27.95
C ALA A 288 -11.71 7.31 27.87
N PRO A 289 -11.70 8.55 28.42
CA PRO A 289 -12.86 9.42 28.37
C PRO A 289 -13.33 9.51 26.91
N VAL A 290 -14.45 8.87 26.61
CA VAL A 290 -15.16 9.11 25.37
C VAL A 290 -15.70 10.51 25.54
N ASP A 291 -15.05 11.48 24.90
CA ASP A 291 -15.63 12.82 24.81
C ASP A 291 -17.06 12.64 24.31
N PRO A 292 -18.08 13.11 25.07
CA PRO A 292 -19.45 12.91 24.68
C PRO A 292 -19.63 13.58 23.31
N VAL A 293 -19.93 12.75 22.31
CA VAL A 293 -20.47 13.19 21.04
C VAL A 293 -21.72 13.98 21.40
N VAL A 294 -21.65 15.30 21.26
CA VAL A 294 -22.85 16.14 21.34
C VAL A 294 -23.65 15.80 20.10
N GLU A 295 -24.54 14.82 20.23
CA GLU A 295 -25.66 14.64 19.33
C GLU A 295 -26.58 15.84 19.57
N GLU A 296 -26.52 16.85 18.68
CA GLU A 296 -27.57 17.85 18.56
C GLU A 296 -28.83 17.14 18.05
N GLU A 297 -29.61 16.57 18.96
CA GLU A 297 -30.98 16.18 18.68
C GLU A 297 -31.91 17.39 18.82
N ASP A 298 -32.47 17.78 17.68
CA ASP A 298 -33.63 18.65 17.52
C ASP A 298 -34.82 18.17 18.37
N ALA A 299 -35.11 18.83 19.49
CA ALA A 299 -36.47 18.99 20.02
C ALA A 299 -36.51 19.85 21.30
N VAL A 300 -36.77 21.16 21.17
CA VAL A 300 -37.36 21.94 22.28
C VAL A 300 -38.44 22.88 21.75
N SER A 301 -39.66 22.67 22.27
CA SER A 301 -40.87 23.47 22.09
C SER A 301 -40.68 24.97 22.36
N PRO A 302 -41.51 25.86 21.77
CA PRO A 302 -41.36 27.30 21.94
C PRO A 302 -41.80 27.77 23.33
N PRO A 303 -41.02 28.63 24.03
CA PRO A 303 -41.46 29.29 25.25
C PRO A 303 -42.32 30.54 24.94
N PRO A 304 -43.14 31.01 25.90
CA PRO A 304 -44.15 32.03 25.69
C PRO A 304 -43.56 33.44 25.59
N VAL A 305 -44.23 34.28 24.80
CA VAL A 305 -43.95 35.71 24.59
C VAL A 305 -44.37 36.52 25.83
N PRO A 306 -43.50 37.44 26.31
CA PRO A 306 -43.97 38.67 26.94
C PRO A 306 -43.63 39.90 26.09
N GLU A 307 -44.64 40.71 25.80
CA GLU A 307 -44.55 42.09 25.35
C GLU A 307 -43.75 42.92 26.38
N ASP A 308 -42.66 43.57 25.94
CA ASP A 308 -42.50 45.03 26.03
C ASP A 308 -41.07 45.44 25.63
N LEU A 309 -40.97 46.31 24.62
CA LEU A 309 -39.74 46.98 24.17
C LEU A 309 -39.34 48.10 25.16
N PRO A 310 -38.05 48.41 25.27
CA PRO A 310 -37.58 49.59 24.53
C PRO A 310 -36.23 49.40 23.82
N ALA A 311 -35.95 50.32 22.91
CA ALA A 311 -35.08 50.19 21.75
C ALA A 311 -33.55 50.26 21.97
N ARG A 312 -32.84 49.55 21.06
CA ARG A 312 -31.48 49.79 20.47
C ARG A 312 -30.26 49.43 21.35
N PRO A 313 -29.11 48.93 20.80
CA PRO A 313 -28.66 48.87 19.40
C PRO A 313 -28.42 47.47 18.80
N ASP A 314 -28.52 47.40 17.47
CA ASP A 314 -28.03 46.29 16.64
C ASP A 314 -26.63 45.84 17.03
N PRO A 315 -26.41 44.52 17.21
CA PRO A 315 -25.21 43.86 16.76
C PRO A 315 -25.58 43.07 15.51
N THR A 316 -25.39 43.68 14.34
CA THR A 316 -25.16 42.91 13.11
C THR A 316 -23.86 42.12 13.28
N ASN A 317 -23.92 40.98 13.97
CA ASN A 317 -22.96 39.90 13.74
C ASN A 317 -23.48 39.10 12.53
N THR A 318 -23.45 39.76 11.38
CA THR A 318 -23.46 39.08 10.10
C THR A 318 -22.13 38.36 10.03
N THR A 319 -22.10 37.08 10.39
CA THR A 319 -20.95 36.20 10.15
C THR A 319 -20.73 36.18 8.64
N THR A 320 -19.85 37.04 8.15
CA THR A 320 -19.53 37.13 6.73
C THR A 320 -18.86 35.83 6.33
N ILE A 321 -19.56 35.00 5.53
CA ILE A 321 -18.99 33.75 4.99
C ILE A 321 -17.84 34.14 4.07
N GLU A 322 -16.62 33.81 4.47
CA GLU A 322 -15.42 34.04 3.65
C GLU A 322 -15.48 33.10 2.43
N LEU A 323 -15.30 33.67 1.24
CA LEU A 323 -15.35 32.96 -0.04
C LEU A 323 -13.96 32.89 -0.65
N ILE A 324 -13.69 31.78 -1.34
CA ILE A 324 -12.44 31.48 -2.04
C ILE A 324 -12.72 31.16 -3.51
N ASN A 325 -11.76 31.46 -4.37
CA ASN A 325 -11.80 31.15 -5.80
C ASN A 325 -10.95 29.92 -6.12
N VAL A 326 -11.53 28.97 -6.83
CA VAL A 326 -10.89 27.70 -7.19
C VAL A 326 -11.06 27.46 -8.68
N THR A 327 -9.98 27.06 -9.35
CA THR A 327 -10.01 26.64 -10.76
C THR A 327 -9.88 25.13 -10.85
N TYR A 328 -10.86 24.46 -11.47
CA TYR A 328 -10.83 23.03 -11.74
C TYR A 328 -10.63 22.76 -13.23
N THR A 329 -9.52 22.12 -13.57
CA THR A 329 -9.10 21.76 -14.93
C THR A 329 -9.07 20.24 -15.10
N ILE A 330 -9.62 19.74 -16.22
CA ILE A 330 -9.52 18.33 -16.63
C ILE A 330 -8.69 18.25 -17.90
N TRP A 331 -7.67 17.40 -17.94
CA TRP A 331 -6.91 17.08 -19.15
C TRP A 331 -7.02 15.60 -19.52
N LYS A 332 -6.98 15.31 -20.82
CA LYS A 332 -6.97 13.95 -21.36
C LYS A 332 -5.97 13.79 -22.50
N GLY A 333 -5.15 12.73 -22.40
CA GLY A 333 -4.07 12.40 -23.32
C GLY A 333 -2.71 12.95 -22.83
N ASN A 334 -1.62 12.28 -23.21
CA ASN A 334 -0.25 12.66 -22.82
C ASN A 334 0.12 14.10 -23.25
N ASN A 335 -0.50 14.60 -24.32
CA ASN A 335 -0.27 15.97 -24.82
C ASN A 335 -1.38 16.96 -24.39
N ALA A 336 -2.22 16.58 -23.42
CA ALA A 336 -3.40 17.36 -23.01
C ALA A 336 -4.31 17.78 -24.18
N SER A 337 -4.45 16.89 -25.17
CA SER A 337 -5.18 17.13 -26.41
C SER A 337 -6.63 17.54 -26.20
N ILE A 338 -7.23 17.10 -25.09
CA ILE A 338 -8.58 17.46 -24.69
C ILE A 338 -8.45 18.08 -23.31
N HIS A 339 -8.97 19.29 -23.14
CA HIS A 339 -8.94 20.02 -21.88
C HIS A 339 -10.20 20.84 -21.64
N TYR A 340 -10.64 20.90 -20.39
CA TYR A 340 -11.77 21.68 -19.92
C TYR A 340 -11.40 22.39 -18.63
N ASN A 341 -11.99 23.55 -18.35
CA ASN A 341 -11.82 24.26 -17.10
C ASN A 341 -13.13 24.89 -16.62
N LEU A 342 -13.28 24.99 -15.31
CA LEU A 342 -14.33 25.72 -14.62
C LEU A 342 -13.72 26.47 -13.44
N THR A 343 -14.32 27.60 -13.09
CA THR A 343 -13.93 28.41 -11.95
C THR A 343 -15.10 28.54 -11.00
N PHE A 344 -14.86 28.35 -9.71
CA PHE A 344 -15.87 28.39 -8.67
C PHE A 344 -15.50 29.39 -7.60
N THR A 345 -16.50 30.08 -7.08
CA THR A 345 -16.41 30.88 -5.85
C THR A 345 -17.20 30.15 -4.77
N VAL A 346 -16.52 29.63 -3.76
CA VAL A 346 -17.10 28.76 -2.72
C VAL A 346 -16.71 29.21 -1.32
N PRO A 347 -17.44 28.82 -0.27
CA PRO A 347 -17.00 29.05 1.11
C PRO A 347 -15.64 28.42 1.42
N VAL A 348 -14.90 29.04 2.35
CA VAL A 348 -13.74 28.40 2.99
C VAL A 348 -14.11 27.02 3.55
N ASN A 349 -13.11 26.13 3.68
CA ASN A 349 -13.28 24.73 4.12
C ASN A 349 -14.08 23.83 3.16
N THR A 350 -14.28 24.23 1.90
CA THR A 350 -14.86 23.37 0.87
C THR A 350 -13.87 22.30 0.40
N THR A 351 -14.32 21.03 0.33
CA THR A 351 -13.50 19.91 -0.17
C THR A 351 -13.50 19.84 -1.70
N PHE A 352 -12.47 19.22 -2.28
CA PHE A 352 -12.42 19.04 -3.73
C PHE A 352 -13.56 18.16 -4.25
N LEU A 353 -14.01 17.15 -3.49
CA LEU A 353 -15.18 16.36 -3.88
C LEU A 353 -16.43 17.25 -4.08
N THR A 354 -16.64 18.26 -3.23
CA THR A 354 -17.74 19.21 -3.40
C THR A 354 -17.61 19.98 -4.71
N ILE A 355 -16.40 20.48 -5.04
CA ILE A 355 -16.11 21.13 -6.31
C ILE A 355 -16.40 20.20 -7.50
N MET A 356 -16.01 18.93 -7.41
CA MET A 356 -16.29 17.95 -8.46
C MET A 356 -17.78 17.72 -8.68
N LYS A 357 -18.57 17.64 -7.60
CA LYS A 357 -20.04 17.49 -7.69
C LYS A 357 -20.69 18.70 -8.35
N MET A 358 -20.32 19.90 -7.91
CA MET A 358 -20.78 21.16 -8.52
C MET A 358 -20.41 21.24 -10.00
N ALA A 359 -19.19 20.84 -10.36
CA ALA A 359 -18.74 20.83 -11.76
C ALA A 359 -19.54 19.83 -12.61
N ALA A 360 -19.85 18.64 -12.08
CA ALA A 360 -20.65 17.64 -12.77
C ALA A 360 -22.12 18.08 -12.97
N GLU A 361 -22.66 18.89 -12.07
CA GLU A 361 -23.99 19.53 -12.23
C GLU A 361 -23.98 20.64 -13.28
N GLN A 362 -22.88 21.41 -13.37
CA GLN A 362 -22.74 22.52 -14.31
C GLN A 362 -22.40 22.06 -15.74
N ASP A 363 -21.63 20.98 -15.90
CA ASP A 363 -21.13 20.54 -17.19
C ASP A 363 -20.95 19.01 -17.22
N GLU A 364 -21.64 18.35 -18.17
CA GLU A 364 -21.60 16.89 -18.35
C GLU A 364 -20.17 16.35 -18.55
N ARG A 365 -19.24 17.17 -19.05
CA ARG A 365 -17.83 16.79 -19.25
C ARG A 365 -17.08 16.59 -17.92
N PHE A 366 -17.61 17.09 -16.82
CA PHE A 366 -17.06 16.94 -15.48
C PHE A 366 -17.71 15.80 -14.68
N VAL A 367 -18.68 15.09 -15.27
CA VAL A 367 -19.29 13.90 -14.66
C VAL A 367 -18.23 12.82 -14.42
N PHE A 368 -18.28 12.22 -13.24
CA PHE A 368 -17.33 11.23 -12.78
C PHE A 368 -18.01 10.01 -12.15
N SER A 369 -17.26 8.92 -12.02
CA SER A 369 -17.64 7.74 -11.26
C SER A 369 -16.52 7.35 -10.32
N ALA A 370 -16.91 6.93 -9.12
CA ALA A 370 -16.00 6.61 -8.04
C ALA A 370 -16.36 5.25 -7.43
N SER A 371 -15.35 4.59 -6.85
CA SER A 371 -15.51 3.39 -6.04
C SER A 371 -15.00 3.65 -4.64
N HIS A 372 -15.65 3.05 -3.64
CA HIS A 372 -15.16 3.11 -2.26
C HIS A 372 -13.96 2.20 -2.10
N TRP A 373 -12.82 2.76 -1.67
CA TRP A 373 -11.59 2.03 -1.35
C TRP A 373 -11.25 2.25 0.13
N GLY A 374 -10.31 1.47 0.67
CA GLY A 374 -9.90 1.58 2.08
C GLY A 374 -9.35 2.96 2.49
N ASN A 375 -9.01 3.80 1.51
CA ASN A 375 -8.52 5.18 1.64
C ASN A 375 -9.54 6.25 1.23
N GLY A 376 -10.83 5.90 1.08
CA GLY A 376 -11.90 6.81 0.68
C GLY A 376 -12.36 6.62 -0.77
N LEU A 377 -13.01 7.64 -1.34
CA LEU A 377 -13.54 7.61 -2.70
C LEU A 377 -12.42 7.73 -3.74
N TYR A 378 -12.26 6.65 -4.51
CA TYR A 378 -11.33 6.59 -5.63
C TYR A 378 -12.03 6.89 -6.95
N ILE A 379 -11.63 7.97 -7.63
CA ILE A 379 -12.19 8.39 -8.91
C ILE A 379 -11.56 7.55 -10.03
N HIS A 380 -12.32 6.66 -10.65
CA HIS A 380 -11.83 5.77 -11.71
C HIS A 380 -12.36 6.12 -13.10
N THR A 381 -13.35 6.99 -13.19
CA THR A 381 -13.91 7.48 -14.45
C THR A 381 -14.19 8.97 -14.33
N LEU A 382 -13.74 9.76 -15.31
CA LEU A 382 -14.00 11.19 -15.40
C LEU A 382 -14.06 11.58 -16.89
N ALA A 383 -14.91 12.53 -17.28
CA ALA A 383 -15.03 12.98 -18.68
C ALA A 383 -15.19 11.83 -19.70
N GLY A 384 -15.96 10.80 -19.32
CA GLY A 384 -16.20 9.58 -20.09
C GLY A 384 -15.00 8.62 -20.25
N ALA A 385 -13.84 8.94 -19.69
CA ALA A 385 -12.64 8.09 -19.76
C ALA A 385 -12.45 7.34 -18.44
N LYS A 386 -12.53 6.01 -18.53
CA LYS A 386 -12.22 5.08 -17.43
C LYS A 386 -10.73 4.75 -17.43
N GLU A 387 -10.17 4.60 -16.24
CA GLU A 387 -8.80 4.12 -16.06
C GLU A 387 -8.59 2.75 -16.68
N GLN A 388 -7.39 2.56 -17.22
CA GLN A 388 -6.95 1.32 -17.86
C GLN A 388 -5.63 0.90 -17.23
N LYS A 389 -5.71 -0.09 -16.32
CA LYS A 389 -4.52 -0.70 -15.74
C LYS A 389 -3.62 -1.30 -16.83
N LEU A 390 -4.23 -1.91 -17.84
CA LEU A 390 -3.52 -2.38 -19.03
C LEU A 390 -3.16 -1.18 -19.90
N GLY A 391 -1.86 -0.92 -20.06
CA GLY A 391 -1.36 0.25 -20.76
C GLY A 391 -1.13 1.47 -19.85
N TYR A 392 -1.35 1.34 -18.54
CA TYR A 392 -0.98 2.34 -17.52
C TYR A 392 -1.64 3.71 -17.68
N TRP A 393 -2.93 3.76 -18.04
CA TRP A 393 -3.69 5.00 -18.12
C TRP A 393 -4.48 5.25 -16.84
N PHE A 394 -4.15 6.32 -16.13
CA PHE A 394 -4.74 6.66 -14.83
C PHE A 394 -5.10 8.14 -14.74
N TRP A 395 -5.96 8.49 -13.78
CA TRP A 395 -6.28 9.87 -13.42
C TRP A 395 -5.39 10.32 -12.27
N LEU A 396 -4.55 11.34 -12.52
CA LEU A 396 -3.73 11.94 -11.47
C LEU A 396 -4.24 13.33 -11.11
N LEU A 397 -4.39 13.55 -9.81
CA LEU A 397 -4.81 14.82 -9.25
C LEU A 397 -3.59 15.67 -8.88
N TYR A 398 -3.52 16.87 -9.41
CA TYR A 398 -2.47 17.84 -9.16
C TYR A 398 -3.03 19.12 -8.55
N ARG A 399 -2.31 19.71 -7.60
CA ARG A 399 -2.54 21.07 -7.11
C ARG A 399 -1.40 21.96 -7.58
N LEU A 400 -1.73 22.95 -8.39
CA LEU A 400 -0.78 23.82 -9.09
C LEU A 400 -0.89 25.25 -8.57
N ARG A 401 0.23 25.99 -8.69
CA ARG A 401 0.29 27.43 -8.38
C ARG A 401 0.00 28.32 -9.57
N GLU A 402 0.20 27.78 -10.78
CA GLU A 402 0.04 28.49 -12.04
C GLU A 402 -0.76 27.61 -13.00
N PRO A 403 -1.47 28.21 -13.97
CA PRO A 403 -2.19 27.47 -15.00
C PRO A 403 -1.24 26.49 -15.73
N PRO A 404 -1.63 25.21 -15.88
CA PRO A 404 -0.75 24.21 -16.48
C PRO A 404 -0.57 24.46 -17.98
N GLN A 405 0.62 24.17 -18.51
CA GLN A 405 0.93 24.29 -19.94
C GLN A 405 0.63 22.97 -20.69
N PRO A 406 -0.30 22.95 -21.66
CA PRO A 406 -0.73 21.72 -22.32
C PRO A 406 0.44 20.87 -22.83
N GLY A 407 0.44 19.59 -22.45
CA GLY A 407 1.44 18.61 -22.86
C GLY A 407 2.76 18.64 -22.06
N ILE A 408 2.91 19.56 -21.10
CA ILE A 408 4.04 19.53 -20.15
C ILE A 408 3.56 18.90 -18.85
N LYS A 409 4.16 17.78 -18.47
CA LYS A 409 3.80 17.09 -17.24
C LYS A 409 4.21 17.89 -16.01
N PRO A 410 3.28 18.23 -15.09
CA PRO A 410 3.65 18.81 -13.82
C PRO A 410 4.55 17.87 -13.02
N ASP A 411 5.48 18.45 -12.26
CA ASP A 411 6.35 17.72 -11.35
C ASP A 411 5.51 16.89 -10.36
N ASN A 412 5.96 15.68 -10.05
CA ASN A 412 5.27 14.75 -9.15
C ASN A 412 5.07 15.35 -7.74
N LYS A 413 5.87 16.33 -7.31
CA LYS A 413 5.68 17.03 -6.04
C LYS A 413 4.34 17.79 -5.94
N PHE A 414 3.69 18.06 -7.07
CA PHE A 414 2.38 18.71 -7.13
C PHE A 414 1.22 17.71 -7.12
N VAL A 415 1.50 16.40 -7.15
CA VAL A 415 0.46 15.38 -7.01
C VAL A 415 -0.15 15.49 -5.62
N VAL A 416 -1.48 15.53 -5.56
CA VAL A 416 -2.21 15.58 -4.31
C VAL A 416 -2.11 14.21 -3.65
N GLY A 417 -1.50 14.17 -2.46
CA GLY A 417 -1.25 12.94 -1.71
C GLY A 417 -2.46 12.40 -0.94
N THR A 418 -3.57 13.14 -0.90
CA THR A 418 -4.81 12.77 -0.19
C THR A 418 -5.96 12.53 -1.17
N GLY A 419 -6.99 11.82 -0.72
CA GLY A 419 -8.21 11.62 -1.51
C GLY A 419 -8.98 12.91 -1.76
N VAL A 420 -9.87 12.90 -2.76
CA VAL A 420 -10.71 14.06 -3.13
C VAL A 420 -11.61 14.54 -1.99
N GLN A 421 -11.95 13.67 -1.04
CA GLN A 421 -12.75 13.99 0.15
C GLN A 421 -11.97 14.79 1.19
N GLU A 422 -10.67 14.54 1.32
CA GLU A 422 -9.82 15.15 2.35
C GLU A 422 -9.06 16.36 1.84
N THR A 423 -9.09 16.60 0.53
CA THR A 423 -8.43 17.74 -0.08
C THR A 423 -9.26 19.00 0.13
N ILE A 424 -8.95 19.79 1.15
CA ILE A 424 -9.57 21.10 1.40
C ILE A 424 -9.00 22.14 0.44
N MET A 425 -9.85 22.90 -0.25
CA MET A 425 -9.48 23.94 -1.20
C MET A 425 -8.99 25.22 -0.50
N LYS A 426 -8.04 25.89 -1.14
CA LYS A 426 -7.52 27.20 -0.73
C LYS A 426 -7.79 28.24 -1.81
N ASP A 427 -7.82 29.52 -1.42
CA ASP A 427 -8.01 30.60 -2.37
C ASP A 427 -6.90 30.62 -3.44
N GLY A 428 -7.32 30.74 -4.69
CA GLY A 428 -6.45 30.67 -5.85
C GLY A 428 -5.98 29.27 -6.25
N ASP A 429 -6.47 28.20 -5.60
CA ASP A 429 -6.08 26.83 -5.97
C ASP A 429 -6.41 26.53 -7.44
N ILE A 430 -5.42 26.00 -8.17
CA ILE A 430 -5.60 25.46 -9.52
C ILE A 430 -5.45 23.94 -9.43
N ILE A 431 -6.57 23.23 -9.55
CA ILE A 431 -6.61 21.78 -9.53
C ILE A 431 -6.63 21.25 -10.96
N LEU A 432 -5.70 20.36 -11.28
CA LEU A 432 -5.64 19.65 -12.54
C LEU A 432 -5.88 18.16 -12.30
N PHE A 433 -6.91 17.60 -12.94
CA PHE A 433 -7.14 16.16 -12.99
C PHE A 433 -6.80 15.64 -14.38
N TRP A 434 -5.73 14.87 -14.49
CA TRP A 434 -5.15 14.52 -15.78
C TRP A 434 -5.15 13.02 -16.04
N TYR A 435 -5.80 12.64 -17.15
CA TYR A 435 -5.73 11.30 -17.71
C TYR A 435 -4.58 11.16 -18.69
N HIS A 436 -3.54 10.44 -18.27
CA HIS A 436 -2.38 10.17 -19.11
C HIS A 436 -1.75 8.82 -18.79
N GLN A 437 -0.85 8.38 -19.66
CA GLN A 437 -0.06 7.17 -19.46
C GLN A 437 1.11 7.44 -18.49
N ILE A 438 1.31 6.55 -17.52
CA ILE A 438 2.38 6.63 -16.50
C ILE A 438 3.50 5.63 -16.79
#